data_AF-A0A507F0N7-F1
#
_entry.id   AF-A0A507F0N7-F1
#
_cell.length_a   1.000
_cell.length_b   1.000
_cell.length_c   1.000
_cell.angle_alpha   90.00
_cell.angle_beta   90.00
_cell.angle_gamma   90.00
#
_symmetry.space_group_name_H-M   'P 1'
#
loop_
_entity.id
_entity.type
_entity.pdbx_description
1 polymer ?
#
loop_
_entity_poly.entity_id
_entity_poly.type
_entity_poly.pdbx_seq_one_letter_code
_entity_poly.pdbx_strand_id
1 'polypeptide(L)'
;MAPTPEALLPSVVEATAKATASFEKIGYTNLTLQPEDPIFKLLGECMSDSDPHKINLSVGAYRDEQGRPWVLPVVQKAKAVLLNDPTANHEYFGLDGNKSFNEASARLILGDGSPALREKRYTAVQTVSGTGANRLGSDFLAKFRPGTVYITNPTWGKSPKL
;
A
#
# COMPACT_ATOMS: atom_id res chain seq x y z
N MET A 1 10.14 10.34 -60.16
CA MET A 1 8.75 10.27 -60.67
C MET A 1 7.98 9.39 -59.71
N ALA A 2 7.43 9.98 -58.65
CA ALA A 2 6.71 9.26 -57.60
C ALA A 2 5.24 9.08 -58.02
N PRO A 3 4.59 7.95 -57.68
CA PRO A 3 3.22 7.68 -58.09
C PRO A 3 2.24 8.58 -57.33
N THR A 4 1.19 9.02 -58.02
CA THR A 4 0.07 9.80 -57.48
C THR A 4 -0.79 8.97 -56.51
N PRO A 5 -1.36 9.56 -55.46
CA PRO A 5 -2.21 8.85 -54.50
C PRO A 5 -3.55 8.48 -55.13
N GLU A 6 -3.79 7.17 -55.18
CA GLU A 6 -5.09 6.56 -55.50
C GLU A 6 -6.12 6.98 -54.44
N ALA A 7 -7.29 7.44 -54.89
CA ALA A 7 -8.35 7.93 -54.03
C ALA A 7 -8.85 6.80 -53.11
N LEU A 8 -8.72 6.99 -51.79
CA LEU A 8 -9.28 6.09 -50.78
C LEU A 8 -10.79 5.91 -51.00
N LEU A 9 -11.24 4.65 -50.97
CA LEU A 9 -12.65 4.28 -51.16
C LEU A 9 -13.56 5.04 -50.16
N PRO A 10 -14.77 5.48 -50.57
CA PRO A 10 -15.71 6.22 -49.72
C PRO A 10 -16.03 5.51 -48.39
N SER A 11 -16.00 4.17 -48.39
CA SER A 11 -16.23 3.33 -47.20
C SER A 11 -15.17 3.51 -46.11
N VAL A 12 -13.93 3.86 -46.48
CA VAL A 12 -12.86 4.15 -45.53
C VAL A 12 -13.07 5.54 -44.91
N VAL A 13 -13.43 6.55 -45.71
CA VAL A 13 -13.69 7.92 -45.23
C VAL A 13 -14.90 7.97 -44.28
N GLU A 14 -15.96 7.22 -44.59
CA GLU A 14 -17.17 7.16 -43.78
C GLU A 14 -16.98 6.39 -42.46
N ALA A 15 -16.12 5.37 -42.45
CA ALA A 15 -15.71 4.67 -41.23
C ALA A 15 -14.86 5.57 -40.30
N THR A 16 -13.97 6.39 -40.86
CA THR A 16 -13.19 7.36 -40.07
C THR A 16 -14.06 8.49 -39.50
N ALA A 17 -15.08 8.93 -40.25
CA ALA A 17 -16.04 9.96 -39.82
C ALA A 17 -17.01 9.45 -38.73
N LYS A 18 -17.46 8.19 -38.80
CA LYS A 18 -18.26 7.57 -37.74
C LYS A 18 -17.45 7.24 -36.47
N ALA A 19 -16.16 6.97 -36.60
CA ALA A 19 -15.27 6.80 -35.44
C ALA A 19 -14.89 8.12 -34.76
N THR A 20 -15.16 9.27 -35.38
CA THR A 20 -14.97 10.61 -34.79
C THR A 20 -16.24 11.16 -34.12
N ALA A 21 -17.38 10.50 -34.27
CA ALA A 21 -18.59 10.83 -33.51
C ALA A 21 -18.59 10.04 -32.18
N SER A 22 -18.50 10.81 -31.09
CA SER A 22 -18.50 10.40 -29.68
C SER A 22 -17.33 9.56 -29.19
N PHE A 23 -16.12 10.14 -29.24
CA PHE A 23 -15.33 10.10 -28.01
C PHE A 23 -15.98 11.09 -27.04
N GLU A 24 -16.95 10.61 -26.26
CA GLU A 24 -17.28 11.32 -25.02
C GLU A 24 -15.95 11.43 -24.26
N LYS A 25 -15.52 12.65 -23.95
CA LYS A 25 -14.30 12.88 -23.16
C LYS A 25 -14.47 12.19 -21.81
N ILE A 26 -14.16 10.90 -21.71
CA ILE A 26 -13.84 10.27 -20.43
C ILE A 26 -12.39 10.67 -20.13
N GLY A 27 -12.21 11.97 -19.91
CA GLY A 27 -11.00 12.57 -19.40
C GLY A 27 -11.17 12.85 -17.91
N TYR A 28 -10.07 13.19 -17.22
CA TYR A 28 -10.06 13.58 -15.81
C TYR A 28 -10.94 14.81 -15.46
N THR A 29 -11.67 15.37 -16.42
CA THR A 29 -12.49 16.58 -16.31
C THR A 29 -13.69 16.45 -15.39
N ASN A 30 -14.15 15.22 -15.11
CA ASN A 30 -15.29 14.96 -14.23
C ASN A 30 -14.89 14.29 -12.90
N LEU A 31 -13.60 14.28 -12.55
CA LEU A 31 -13.16 13.75 -11.27
C LEU A 31 -13.49 14.73 -10.14
N THR A 32 -14.17 14.22 -9.12
CA THR A 32 -14.34 14.94 -7.86
C THR A 32 -13.09 14.78 -7.01
N LEU A 33 -12.52 15.90 -6.57
CA LEU A 33 -11.40 15.90 -5.64
C LEU A 33 -11.81 15.21 -4.35
N GLN A 34 -11.04 14.21 -3.93
CA GLN A 34 -11.27 13.54 -2.66
C GLN A 34 -10.77 14.43 -1.52
N PRO A 35 -11.45 14.42 -0.36
CA PRO A 35 -10.97 15.14 0.80
C PRO A 35 -9.60 14.61 1.22
N GLU A 36 -8.71 15.51 1.62
CA GLU A 36 -7.40 15.13 2.16
C GLU A 36 -7.56 14.34 3.46
N ASP A 37 -6.65 13.39 3.68
CA ASP A 37 -6.55 12.71 4.96
C ASP A 37 -6.14 13.74 6.04
N PRO A 38 -6.93 13.91 7.12
CA PRO A 38 -6.66 14.93 8.13
C PRO A 38 -5.27 14.83 8.79
N ILE A 39 -4.70 13.62 8.89
CA ILE A 39 -3.38 13.41 9.49
C ILE A 39 -2.30 13.99 8.56
N PHE A 40 -2.41 13.73 7.26
CA PHE A 40 -1.45 14.24 6.28
C PHE A 40 -1.59 15.74 6.04
N LYS A 41 -2.81 16.27 6.10
CA LYS A 41 -3.04 17.70 6.08
C LYS A 41 -2.32 18.40 7.25
N LEU A 42 -2.54 17.93 8.48
CA LEU A 42 -1.89 18.48 9.67
C LEU A 42 -0.36 18.34 9.62
N LEU A 43 0.14 17.22 9.09
CA LEU A 43 1.56 17.05 8.83
C LEU A 43 2.09 18.11 7.86
N GLY A 44 1.38 18.35 6.75
CA GLY A 44 1.75 19.38 5.76
C GLY A 44 1.82 20.78 6.37
N GLU A 45 0.80 21.16 7.13
CA GLU A 45 0.73 22.43 7.85
C GLU A 45 1.93 22.58 8.80
N CYS A 46 2.18 21.58 9.65
CA CYS A 46 3.32 21.59 10.58
C CYS A 46 4.69 21.64 9.86
N MET A 47 4.83 20.96 8.72
CA MET A 47 6.08 21.01 7.94
C MET A 47 6.30 22.39 7.32
N SER A 48 5.23 23.06 6.87
CA SER A 48 5.29 24.41 6.29
C SER A 48 5.44 25.54 7.31
N ASP A 49 5.19 25.28 8.58
CA ASP A 49 5.35 26.25 9.66
C ASP A 49 6.83 26.64 9.83
N SER A 50 7.10 27.95 9.89
CA SER A 50 8.44 28.52 10.03
C SER A 50 8.84 28.78 11.49
N ASP A 51 7.93 28.60 12.45
CA ASP A 51 8.20 28.78 13.87
C ASP A 51 9.29 27.77 14.33
N PRO A 52 10.43 28.24 14.90
CA PRO A 52 11.48 27.37 15.40
C PRO A 52 11.05 26.52 16.61
N HIS A 53 9.93 26.84 17.26
CA HIS A 53 9.38 26.14 18.41
C HIS A 53 8.23 25.18 18.04
N LYS A 54 7.96 24.95 16.75
CA LYS A 54 6.89 24.05 16.32
C LYS A 54 7.08 22.61 16.83
N ILE A 55 5.98 21.98 17.21
CA ILE A 55 5.96 20.60 17.69
C ILE A 55 5.04 19.77 16.79
N ASN A 56 5.56 18.68 16.24
CA ASN A 56 4.80 17.77 15.40
C ASN A 56 4.23 16.60 16.22
N LEU A 57 2.92 16.61 16.46
CA LEU A 57 2.17 15.53 17.13
C LEU A 57 1.16 14.84 16.19
N SER A 58 1.31 14.98 14.86
CA SER A 58 0.29 14.51 13.91
C SER A 58 0.40 13.01 13.62
N VAL A 59 1.56 12.55 13.18
CA VAL A 59 1.81 11.16 12.81
C VAL A 59 2.41 10.42 14.00
N GLY A 60 1.88 9.25 14.33
CA GLY A 60 2.43 8.31 15.32
C GLY A 60 3.74 7.64 14.88
N ALA A 61 4.71 8.42 14.41
CA ALA A 61 6.05 7.97 14.05
C ALA A 61 7.01 8.32 15.19
N TYR A 62 7.70 7.30 15.72
CA TYR A 62 8.62 7.48 16.84
C TYR A 62 9.79 8.42 16.50
N ARG A 63 10.15 9.26 17.46
CA ARG A 63 11.22 10.27 17.35
C ARG A 63 12.21 10.14 18.50
N ASP A 64 13.45 10.59 18.27
CA ASP A 64 14.43 10.76 19.33
C ASP A 64 14.14 12.02 20.18
N GLU A 65 14.96 12.27 21.19
CA GLU A 65 14.84 13.42 22.10
C GLU A 65 15.03 14.77 21.39
N GLN A 66 15.52 14.78 20.14
CA GLN A 66 15.64 15.97 19.29
C GLN A 66 14.53 16.06 18.24
N GLY A 67 13.50 15.20 18.31
CA GLY A 67 12.37 15.20 17.38
C GLY A 67 12.68 14.61 16.00
N ARG A 68 13.81 13.95 15.81
CA ARG A 68 14.24 13.38 14.51
C ARG A 68 13.76 11.94 14.36
N PRO A 69 13.61 11.41 13.12
CA PRO A 69 13.31 10.00 12.93
C PRO A 69 14.38 9.12 13.59
N TRP A 70 13.97 8.19 14.44
CA TRP A 70 14.89 7.29 15.12
C TRP A 70 14.97 5.94 14.41
N VAL A 71 16.18 5.56 13.99
CA VAL A 71 16.45 4.23 13.42
C VAL A 71 17.01 3.33 14.51
N LEU A 72 16.27 2.28 14.87
CA LEU A 72 16.69 1.35 15.92
C LEU A 72 18.08 0.77 15.62
N PRO A 73 19.00 0.70 16.60
CA PRO A 73 20.34 0.14 16.40
C PRO A 73 20.32 -1.29 15.83
N VAL A 74 19.34 -2.12 16.19
CA VAL A 74 19.18 -3.48 15.66
C VAL A 74 18.86 -3.48 14.15
N VAL A 75 18.09 -2.50 13.67
CA VAL A 75 17.77 -2.35 12.25
C VAL A 75 19.00 -1.91 11.47
N GLN A 76 19.83 -1.03 12.04
CA GLN A 76 21.11 -0.63 11.42
C GLN A 76 22.03 -1.85 11.26
N LYS A 77 22.15 -2.68 12.30
CA LYS A 77 22.91 -3.95 12.24
C LYS A 77 22.35 -4.90 11.18
N ALA A 78 21.03 -5.11 11.15
CA ALA A 78 20.40 -5.99 10.16
C ALA A 78 20.65 -5.51 8.72
N LYS A 79 20.59 -4.20 8.46
CA LYS A 79 20.93 -3.62 7.15
C LYS A 79 22.39 -3.90 6.76
N ALA A 80 23.32 -3.75 7.70
CA ALA A 80 24.73 -4.05 7.45
C ALA A 80 24.96 -5.54 7.15
N VAL A 81 24.25 -6.45 7.84
CA VAL A 81 24.31 -7.89 7.54
C VAL A 81 23.82 -8.17 6.12
N LEU A 82 22.64 -7.65 5.75
CA LEU A 82 22.05 -7.86 4.43
C LEU A 82 22.92 -7.29 3.31
N LEU A 83 23.52 -6.11 3.51
CA LEU A 83 24.39 -5.48 2.51
C LEU A 83 25.67 -6.27 2.24
N ASN A 84 26.19 -6.98 3.26
CA ASN A 84 27.43 -7.75 3.16
C ASN A 84 27.20 -9.24 2.87
N ASP A 85 25.95 -9.65 2.63
CA ASP A 85 25.62 -11.04 2.29
C ASP A 85 25.81 -11.27 0.78
N PRO A 86 26.80 -12.09 0.35
CA PRO A 86 27.06 -12.34 -1.07
C PRO A 86 25.95 -13.15 -1.75
N THR A 87 25.03 -13.73 -0.99
CA THR A 87 23.89 -14.51 -1.52
C THR A 87 22.62 -13.67 -1.67
N ALA A 88 22.61 -12.44 -1.12
CA ALA A 88 21.48 -11.54 -1.23
C ALA A 88 21.22 -11.17 -2.71
N ASN A 89 19.95 -11.17 -3.08
CA ASN A 89 19.49 -10.87 -4.44
C ASN A 89 18.11 -10.20 -4.39
N HIS A 90 17.59 -9.86 -5.57
CA HIS A 90 16.31 -9.19 -5.75
C HIS A 90 15.32 -10.06 -6.53
N GLU A 91 15.47 -11.38 -6.48
CA GLU A 91 14.55 -12.32 -7.10
C GLU A 91 13.19 -12.32 -6.40
N TYR A 92 12.18 -12.79 -7.11
CA TYR A 92 10.84 -12.93 -6.55
C TYR A 92 10.82 -13.94 -5.40
N PHE A 93 10.12 -13.58 -4.33
CA PHE A 93 9.69 -14.56 -3.33
C PHE A 93 8.52 -15.40 -3.83
N GLY A 94 8.18 -16.45 -3.08
CA GLY A 94 6.93 -17.18 -3.26
C GLY A 94 5.71 -16.26 -3.06
N LEU A 95 4.53 -16.73 -3.47
CA LEU A 95 3.27 -15.97 -3.37
C LEU A 95 2.93 -15.57 -1.93
N ASP A 96 3.37 -16.37 -0.95
CA ASP A 96 3.22 -16.13 0.48
C ASP A 96 4.34 -15.25 1.08
N GLY A 97 5.34 -14.89 0.27
CA GLY A 97 6.45 -14.03 0.65
C GLY A 97 7.67 -14.77 1.20
N ASN A 98 8.43 -14.11 2.06
CA ASN A 98 9.64 -14.68 2.64
C ASN A 98 9.28 -15.64 3.80
N LYS A 99 9.59 -16.92 3.62
CA LYS A 99 9.28 -17.99 4.60
C LYS A 99 9.87 -17.72 5.98
N SER A 100 11.14 -17.32 6.07
CA SER A 100 11.81 -17.04 7.35
C SER A 100 11.18 -15.84 8.06
N PHE A 101 10.77 -14.82 7.31
CA PHE A 101 10.01 -13.69 7.85
C PHE A 101 8.64 -14.11 8.38
N ASN A 102 7.91 -14.94 7.65
CA ASN A 102 6.60 -15.46 8.05
C ASN A 102 6.69 -16.29 9.34
N GLU A 103 7.67 -17.19 9.44
CA GLU A 103 7.90 -17.99 10.64
C GLU A 103 8.32 -17.13 11.84
N ALA A 104 9.22 -16.17 11.65
CA ALA A 104 9.62 -15.25 12.70
C ALA A 104 8.44 -14.38 13.18
N SER A 105 7.59 -13.91 12.26
CA SER A 105 6.40 -13.13 12.58
C SER A 105 5.37 -13.95 13.36
N ALA A 106 5.15 -15.21 12.97
CA ALA A 106 4.26 -16.12 13.69
C ALA A 106 4.76 -16.40 15.11
N ARG A 107 6.05 -16.65 15.30
CA ARG A 107 6.67 -16.82 16.64
C ARG A 107 6.55 -15.55 17.48
N LEU A 108 6.78 -14.38 16.89
CA LEU A 108 6.69 -13.10 17.58
C LEU A 108 5.27 -12.84 18.13
N ILE A 109 4.23 -13.11 17.33
CA ILE A 109 2.83 -12.86 17.74
C ILE A 109 2.29 -13.97 18.66
N LEU A 110 2.57 -15.23 18.36
CA LEU A 110 1.98 -16.36 19.09
C LEU A 110 2.81 -16.78 20.32
N GLY A 111 4.09 -16.45 20.35
CA GLY A 111 5.06 -16.90 21.36
C GLY A 111 5.60 -18.30 21.08
N ASP A 112 6.87 -18.55 21.37
CA ASP A 112 7.57 -19.82 21.06
C ASP A 112 6.92 -21.06 21.70
N GLY A 113 6.27 -20.90 22.85
CA GLY A 113 5.56 -21.98 23.55
C GLY A 113 4.16 -22.29 23.03
N SER A 114 3.68 -21.60 21.99
CA SER A 114 2.30 -21.72 21.53
C SER A 114 1.96 -23.13 21.01
N PRO A 115 0.90 -23.77 21.53
CA PRO A 115 0.39 -25.02 20.95
C PRO A 115 0.06 -24.88 19.46
N ALA A 116 -0.39 -23.71 19.01
CA ALA A 116 -0.72 -23.48 17.60
C ALA A 116 0.51 -23.59 16.68
N LEU A 117 1.70 -23.22 17.16
CA LEU A 117 2.96 -23.41 16.43
C LEU A 117 3.34 -24.90 16.39
N ARG A 118 3.31 -25.58 17.54
CA ARG A 118 3.66 -27.01 17.66
C ARG A 118 2.73 -27.91 16.83
N GLU A 119 1.44 -27.60 16.83
CA GLU A 119 0.39 -28.33 16.13
C GLU A 119 0.19 -27.84 14.69
N LYS A 120 0.97 -26.86 14.23
CA LYS A 120 0.89 -26.27 12.88
C LYS A 120 -0.51 -25.76 12.50
N ARG A 121 -1.23 -25.17 13.46
CA ARG A 121 -2.58 -24.59 13.28
C ARG A 121 -2.57 -23.11 12.91
N TYR A 122 -1.53 -22.66 12.20
CA TYR A 122 -1.42 -21.28 11.75
C TYR A 122 -1.08 -21.21 10.26
N THR A 123 -1.40 -20.08 9.65
CA THR A 123 -0.96 -19.72 8.30
C THR A 123 -0.46 -18.29 8.35
N ALA A 124 0.64 -18.02 7.67
CA ALA A 124 1.26 -16.70 7.60
C ALA A 124 1.55 -16.36 6.14
N VAL A 125 1.16 -15.15 5.73
CA VAL A 125 1.38 -14.59 4.40
C VAL A 125 1.93 -13.19 4.58
N GLN A 126 3.05 -12.88 3.94
CA GLN A 126 3.65 -11.56 3.97
C GLN A 126 2.76 -10.58 3.19
N THR A 127 2.52 -9.40 3.77
CA THR A 127 1.70 -8.36 3.15
C THR A 127 2.38 -7.00 3.25
N VAL A 128 1.84 -6.00 2.55
CA VAL A 128 2.33 -4.61 2.63
C VAL A 128 1.86 -3.98 3.94
N SER A 129 2.62 -4.27 5.01
CA SER A 129 2.35 -3.80 6.38
C SER A 129 0.92 -4.15 6.86
N GLY A 130 0.47 -3.52 7.94
CA GLY A 130 -0.84 -3.78 8.53
C GLY A 130 -2.02 -3.43 7.62
N THR A 131 -1.89 -2.40 6.75
CA THR A 131 -2.97 -2.05 5.80
C THR A 131 -3.18 -3.15 4.76
N GLY A 132 -2.09 -3.72 4.21
CA GLY A 132 -2.16 -4.86 3.31
C GLY A 132 -2.71 -6.11 3.98
N ALA A 133 -2.33 -6.36 5.25
CA ALA A 133 -2.86 -7.47 6.04
C ALA A 133 -4.38 -7.35 6.24
N ASN A 134 -4.87 -6.18 6.63
CA ASN A 134 -6.29 -5.91 6.82
C ASN A 134 -7.07 -6.06 5.51
N ARG A 135 -6.52 -5.58 4.38
CA ARG A 135 -7.13 -5.72 3.06
C ARG A 135 -7.25 -7.19 2.66
N LEU A 136 -6.16 -7.95 2.72
CA LEU A 136 -6.15 -9.37 2.36
C LEU A 136 -7.11 -10.18 3.24
N GLY A 137 -7.11 -9.93 4.55
CA GLY A 137 -8.03 -10.58 5.48
C GLY A 137 -9.50 -10.24 5.21
N SER A 138 -9.79 -8.97 4.90
CA SER A 138 -11.15 -8.52 4.57
C SER A 138 -11.64 -9.15 3.26
N ASP A 139 -10.80 -9.18 2.22
CA ASP A 139 -11.14 -9.81 0.93
C ASP A 139 -11.38 -11.32 1.10
N PHE A 140 -10.55 -11.99 1.92
CA PHE A 140 -10.73 -13.40 2.25
C PHE A 140 -12.06 -13.66 2.97
N LEU A 141 -12.37 -12.88 4.00
CA LEU A 141 -13.64 -13.00 4.74
C LEU A 141 -14.83 -12.68 3.84
N ALA A 142 -14.78 -11.62 3.05
CA ALA A 142 -15.87 -11.26 2.12
C ALA A 142 -16.16 -12.39 1.11
N LYS A 143 -15.14 -13.09 0.63
CA LYS A 143 -15.28 -14.17 -0.34
C LYS A 143 -15.78 -15.48 0.28
N PHE A 144 -15.25 -15.87 1.43
CA PHE A 144 -15.45 -17.22 1.98
C PHE A 144 -16.36 -17.27 3.20
N ARG A 145 -16.53 -16.16 3.92
CA ARG A 145 -17.39 -16.07 5.11
C ARG A 145 -17.94 -14.63 5.28
N PRO A 146 -18.79 -14.16 4.34
CA PRO A 146 -19.37 -12.83 4.45
C PRO A 146 -20.18 -12.69 5.74
N GLY A 147 -20.10 -11.54 6.38
CA GLY A 147 -20.79 -11.28 7.65
C GLY A 147 -20.54 -9.87 8.18
N THR A 148 -21.13 -9.60 9.35
CA THR A 148 -20.99 -8.31 10.03
C THR A 148 -19.61 -8.17 10.67
N VAL A 149 -18.94 -7.04 10.43
CA VAL A 149 -17.67 -6.66 11.07
C VAL A 149 -17.96 -5.65 12.17
N TYR A 150 -17.55 -5.98 13.40
CA TYR A 150 -17.68 -5.08 14.54
C TYR A 150 -16.38 -4.31 14.73
N ILE A 151 -16.49 -2.97 14.83
CA ILE A 151 -15.36 -2.06 15.07
C ILE A 151 -15.63 -1.23 16.33
N THR A 152 -14.57 -0.88 17.07
CA THR A 152 -14.68 -0.02 18.25
C THR A 152 -15.03 1.41 17.86
N ASN A 153 -15.64 2.16 18.78
CA ASN A 153 -15.86 3.60 18.62
C ASN A 153 -15.19 4.36 19.79
N PRO A 154 -14.08 5.10 19.57
CA PRO A 154 -13.42 5.35 18.28
C PRO A 154 -12.57 4.17 17.78
N THR A 155 -12.13 4.25 16.52
CA THR A 155 -11.18 3.32 15.88
C THR A 155 -10.12 4.09 15.12
N TRP A 156 -9.13 3.39 14.54
CA TRP A 156 -8.09 4.00 13.72
C TRP A 156 -8.69 4.68 12.49
N GLY A 157 -8.25 5.90 12.18
CA GLY A 157 -8.90 6.81 11.22
C GLY A 157 -9.07 6.31 9.78
N LYS A 158 -8.41 5.20 9.40
CA LYS A 158 -8.58 4.56 8.08
C LYS A 158 -9.66 3.46 8.05
N SER A 159 -10.20 3.07 9.19
CA SER A 159 -11.38 2.19 9.25
C SER A 159 -12.61 2.95 8.73
N PRO A 160 -13.60 2.28 8.12
CA PRO A 160 -14.83 2.93 7.68
C PRO A 160 -15.44 3.71 8.85
N LYS A 161 -15.73 4.99 8.64
CA LYS A 161 -16.60 5.74 9.54
C LYS A 161 -18.02 5.22 9.28
N LEU A 162 -18.54 4.42 10.20
CA LEU A 162 -19.96 4.11 10.26
C LEU A 162 -20.75 5.36 10.66
#